data_AF-A0AAQ1EZP3-F1
#
_entry.id   AF-A0AAQ1EZP3-F1
#
_cell.length_a   1.000
_cell.length_b   1.000
_cell.length_c   1.000
_cell.angle_alpha   90.00
_cell.angle_beta   90.00
_cell.angle_gamma   90.00
#
_symmetry.space_group_name_H-M   'P 1'
#
loop_
_entity.id
_entity.type
_entity.pdbx_description
1 polymer ?
#
loop_
_entity_poly.entity_id
_entity_poly.type
_entity_poly.pdbx_seq_one_letter_code
_entity_poly.pdbx_strand_id
1 'polypeptide(L)' 'MLRNMIGHDTAPEPTVTGYQSMTSTSGRFYVVGQDYTYPDRVAHVQTNFVKEGDAWKVAGFNVNVTMTGAPAKAPAA' A
#
# COMPACT_ATOMS: atom_id res chain seq x y z
N MET A 1 2.42 10.18 -6.44
CA MET A 1 1.74 9.81 -5.18
C MET A 1 1.08 8.46 -5.41
N LEU A 2 1.60 7.35 -4.85
CA LEU A 2 1.09 5.97 -5.08
C LEU A 2 -0.44 5.84 -4.90
N ARG A 3 -0.99 6.66 -4.01
CA ARG A 3 -2.41 6.90 -3.75
C ARG A 3 -3.27 7.03 -5.01
N ASN A 4 -2.75 7.67 -6.06
CA ASN A 4 -3.50 7.91 -7.30
C ASN A 4 -3.60 6.67 -8.20
N MET A 5 -2.80 5.62 -7.95
CA MET A 5 -2.83 4.38 -8.75
C MET A 5 -4.01 3.47 -8.39
N ILE A 6 -4.75 3.77 -7.31
CA ILE A 6 -5.84 2.93 -6.79
C ILE A 6 -7.22 3.32 -7.39
N GLY A 7 -7.27 4.32 -8.28
CA GLY A 7 -8.45 4.59 -9.11
C GLY A 7 -9.56 5.40 -8.44
N HIS A 8 -9.28 6.11 -7.34
CA HIS A 8 -10.16 7.09 -6.73
C HIS A 8 -9.57 8.50 -6.88
N ASP A 9 -10.40 9.49 -7.19
CA ASP A 9 -9.98 10.90 -7.39
C ASP A 9 -9.24 11.48 -6.18
N THR A 10 -9.59 11.00 -4.98
CA THR A 10 -8.86 11.20 -3.73
C THR A 10 -8.77 9.88 -2.98
N ALA A 11 -7.55 9.37 -2.80
CA ALA A 11 -7.35 8.20 -1.94
C ALA A 11 -7.75 8.55 -0.48
N PRO A 12 -8.40 7.63 0.24
CA PRO A 12 -8.69 7.82 1.65
C PRO A 12 -7.40 7.97 2.46
N GLU A 13 -7.51 8.50 3.67
CA GLU A 13 -6.35 8.65 4.54
C GLU A 13 -5.82 7.25 4.95
N PRO A 14 -4.53 6.96 4.76
CA PRO A 14 -3.98 5.65 5.09
C PRO A 14 -3.92 5.44 6.60
N THR A 15 -4.17 4.20 7.00
CA THR A 15 -3.83 3.71 8.34
C THR A 15 -2.50 2.96 8.27
N VAL A 16 -1.51 3.36 9.07
CA VAL A 16 -0.23 2.63 9.13
C VAL A 16 -0.44 1.32 9.89
N THR A 17 -0.23 0.19 9.23
CA THR A 17 -0.45 -1.15 9.80
C THR A 17 0.81 -1.76 10.40
N GLY A 18 1.98 -1.29 9.97
CA GLY A 18 3.23 -1.79 10.51
C GLY A 18 4.46 -1.10 9.94
N TYR A 19 5.55 -1.25 10.67
CA TYR A 19 6.87 -0.83 10.24
C TYR A 19 7.89 -1.92 10.55
N GLN A 20 8.75 -2.21 9.58
CA GLN A 20 9.88 -3.11 9.76
C GLN A 20 11.14 -2.44 9.26
N SER A 21 12.27 -2.70 9.93
CA SER A 21 13.59 -2.32 9.44
C SER A 21 14.48 -3.55 9.37
N MET A 22 15.29 -3.63 8.32
CA MET A 22 16.24 -4.71 8.11
C MET A 22 17.57 -4.12 7.69
N THR A 23 18.63 -4.47 8.41
CA THR A 23 20.00 -4.13 8.03
C THR A 23 20.62 -5.34 7.34
N SER A 24 21.19 -5.14 6.16
CA SER A 24 21.91 -6.16 5.41
C SER A 24 23.30 -5.63 5.02
N THR A 25 24.17 -6.50 4.52
CA THR A 25 25.45 -6.11 3.90
C THR A 25 25.27 -5.17 2.70
N SER A 26 24.10 -5.14 2.08
CA SER A 26 23.76 -4.28 0.94
C SER A 26 23.14 -2.93 1.34
N GLY A 27 22.94 -2.69 2.65
CA GLY A 27 22.36 -1.44 3.16
C GLY A 27 21.20 -1.66 4.14
N ARG A 28 20.55 -0.55 4.53
CA ARG A 28 19.38 -0.53 5.41
C ARG A 28 18.09 -0.39 4.61
N PHE A 29 17.21 -1.36 4.79
CA PHE A 29 15.89 -1.40 4.19
C PHE A 29 14.83 -1.16 5.26
N TYR A 30 13.76 -0.51 4.83
CA TYR A 30 12.65 -0.12 5.67
C TYR A 30 11.37 -0.45 4.95
N VAL A 31 10.40 -0.99 5.67
CA VAL A 31 9.12 -1.39 5.12
C VAL A 31 8.03 -0.68 5.91
N VAL A 32 7.14 0.00 5.22
CA VAL A 32 5.95 0.62 5.81
C VAL A 32 4.72 -0.02 5.18
N GLY A 33 3.88 -0.64 6.01
CA GLY A 33 2.56 -1.12 5.64
C GLY A 33 1.51 -0.03 5.88
N GLN A 34 0.62 0.17 4.91
CA GLN A 34 -0.47 1.12 4.98
C GLN A 34 -1.74 0.50 4.39
N ASP A 35 -2.86 0.71 5.06
CA ASP A 35 -4.18 0.29 4.56
C ASP A 35 -4.98 1.50 4.12
N TYR A 36 -5.60 1.37 2.95
CA TYR A 36 -6.53 2.33 2.39
C TYR A 36 -7.90 1.65 2.32
N THR A 37 -8.81 2.06 3.21
CA THR A 37 -10.16 1.51 3.28
C THR A 37 -11.09 2.31 2.38
N TYR A 38 -11.64 1.64 1.38
CA TYR A 38 -12.70 2.15 0.52
C TYR A 38 -14.02 1.47 0.89
N PRO A 39 -15.16 1.98 0.40
CA PRO A 39 -16.46 1.35 0.65
C PRO A 39 -16.56 -0.10 0.14
N ASP A 40 -15.88 -0.43 -0.96
CA ASP A 40 -15.99 -1.71 -1.68
C ASP A 40 -14.76 -2.61 -1.55
N ARG A 41 -13.64 -2.10 -1.02
CA ARG A 41 -12.37 -2.81 -0.93
C ARG A 41 -11.45 -2.23 0.13
N VAL A 42 -10.46 -3.02 0.52
CA VAL A 42 -9.29 -2.56 1.29
C VAL A 42 -8.06 -2.76 0.41
N ALA A 43 -7.26 -1.71 0.25
CA ALA A 43 -5.97 -1.80 -0.41
C ALA A 43 -4.85 -1.76 0.63
N HIS A 44 -4.17 -2.88 0.78
CA HIS A 44 -2.97 -3.04 1.59
C HIS A 44 -1.75 -2.67 0.73
N VAL A 45 -1.10 -1.56 1.07
CA VAL A 45 0.08 -1.03 0.39
C VAL A 45 1.29 -1.22 1.29
N GLN A 46 2.27 -1.97 0.80
CA GLN A 46 3.57 -2.09 1.42
C GLN A 46 4.59 -1.30 0.59
N THR A 47 5.27 -0.33 1.22
CA THR A 47 6.35 0.42 0.56
C THR A 47 7.69 0.06 1.19
N ASN A 48 8.63 -0.36 0.35
CA ASN A 48 10.00 -0.68 0.73
C ASN A 48 10.87 0.53 0.39
N PHE A 49 11.54 1.08 1.40
CA PHE A 49 12.49 2.16 1.28
C PHE A 49 13.91 1.65 1.51
N VAL A 50 14.87 2.28 0.83
CA VAL A 50 16.29 2.16 1.14
C VAL A 50 16.82 3.53 1.50
N LYS A 51 17.67 3.59 2.53
CA LYS A 51 18.39 4.82 2.88
C LYS A 51 19.80 4.75 2.30
N GLU A 52 20.09 5.63 1.35
CA GLU A 52 21.40 5.76 0.72
C GLU A 52 22.00 7.11 1.12
N GLY A 53 22.99 7.09 2.02
CA GLY A 53 23.50 8.30 2.66
C GLY A 53 22.40 9.01 3.44
N ASP A 54 22.14 10.27 3.09
CA ASP A 54 21.06 11.09 3.68
C ASP A 54 19.75 11.06 2.88
N ALA A 55 19.72 10.36 1.74
CA ALA A 55 18.55 10.29 0.88
C ALA A 55 17.71 9.04 1.15
N TRP A 56 16.39 9.23 1.16
CA TRP A 56 15.41 8.15 1.16
C TRP A 56 14.96 7.85 -0.27
N LYS A 57 15.03 6.58 -0.67
CA LYS A 57 14.57 6.11 -1.98
C LYS A 57 13.52 5.01 -1.80
N VAL A 58 12.56 4.95 -2.72
CA VAL A 58 11.64 3.82 -2.82
C VAL A 58 12.35 2.71 -3.59
N ALA A 59 12.64 1.60 -2.92
CA ALA A 59 13.26 0.41 -3.51
C ALA A 59 12.21 -0.49 -4.18
N GLY A 60 10.97 -0.45 -3.69
CA GLY A 60 9.86 -1.19 -4.27
C GLY A 60 8.57 -0.92 -3.53
N PHE A 61 7.46 -1.36 -4.11
CA PHE A 61 6.16 -1.31 -3.47
C PHE A 61 5.32 -2.49 -3.91
N ASN A 62 4.42 -2.92 -3.05
CA ASN A 62 3.47 -3.98 -3.30
C ASN A 62 2.08 -3.48 -2.89
N VAL A 63 1.08 -3.77 -3.72
CA VAL A 63 -0.31 -3.38 -3.47
C VAL A 63 -1.16 -4.63 -3.60
N ASN A 64 -1.85 -5.00 -2.52
CA ASN A 64 -2.84 -6.05 -2.51
C ASN A 64 -4.21 -5.43 -2.26
N VAL A 65 -5.17 -5.72 -3.14
CA VAL A 65 -6.53 -5.21 -3.01
C VAL A 65 -7.45 -6.37 -2.69
N THR A 66 -8.16 -6.26 -1.57
CA THR A 66 -9.17 -7.22 -1.13
C THR A 66 -10.54 -6.56 -1.25
N MET A 67 -11.41 -7.09 -2.11
CA MET A 67 -12.79 -6.61 -2.22
C MET A 67 -13.57 -7.02 -0.96
N THR A 68 -14.30 -6.09 -0.35
CA THR A 68 -15.11 -6.32 0.86
C THR A 68 -16.58 -6.60 0.54
N GLY A 69 -17.00 -6.46 -0.73
CA GLY A 69 -18.33 -6.81 -1.22
C GLY A 69 -18.34 -8.14 -1.99
N ALA A 70 -19.31 -9.00 -1.69
CA ALA A 70 -19.72 -10.07 -2.61
C ALA A 70 -20.10 -9.45 -3.97
N PRO A 71 -19.89 -10.14 -5.11
CA PRO A 71 -20.30 -9.61 -6.41
C PRO A 71 -21.77 -9.20 -6.32
N ALA A 72 -22.06 -7.94 -6.65
CA ALA A 72 -23.43 -7.44 -6.71
C ALA A 72 -24.24 -8.43 -7.54
N LYS A 73 -25.25 -9.06 -6.92
CA LYS A 73 -26.14 -10.02 -7.56
C LYS A 73 -26.64 -9.39 -8.86
N ALA A 74 -26.28 -9.99 -10.00
CA ALA A 74 -26.71 -9.51 -11.30
C ALA A 74 -28.25 -9.37 -11.31
N PRO A 75 -28.82 -8.29 -11.87
CA PRO A 75 -30.26 -8.15 -11.96
C PRO A 75 -30.81 -9.34 -12.73
N ALA A 76 -31.80 -10.03 -12.14
CA ALA A 76 -32.51 -11.10 -12.81
C ALA A 76 -33.20 -10.54 -14.06
N ALA A 77 -32.98 -11.21 -15.19
CA ALA A 77 -33.60 -10.89 -16.48
C ALA A 77 -35.11 -11.13 -16.47
#